data_AF-A0A3S4FYN6-F1
#
_entry.id   AF-A0A3S4FYN6-F1
#
_cell.length_a   1.000
_cell.length_b   1.000
_cell.length_c   1.000
_cell.angle_alpha   90.00
_cell.angle_beta   90.00
_cell.angle_gamma   90.00
#
_symmetry.space_group_name_H-M   'P 1'
#
loop_
_entity.id
_entity.type
_entity.pdbx_description
1 polymer ?
#
loop_
_entity_poly.entity_id
_entity_poly.type
_entity_poly.pdbx_seq_one_letter_code
_entity_poly.pdbx_strand_id
1 'polypeptide(L)'
;MILIGLCAAIPGMIIAGPLWGNFISRYVELRIPDDITEPHLGEGKMPSFGFSLSLILLPLVLVGLKTIAARFVPEGSTAYEWFEFIGHPFTAILVACLVAIYGLAMRQGMPKDKVMEICGHALQPAGIILLVIGAGGVFKQVLVDSGVGPALAKR
;
A
#
# COMPACT_ATOMS: atom_id res chain seq x y z
N MET A 1 -11.40 -1.12 19.87
CA MET A 1 -11.46 -1.19 18.39
C MET A 1 -10.37 -2.09 17.81
N ILE A 2 -9.08 -1.87 18.10
CA ILE A 2 -7.98 -2.72 17.56
C ILE A 2 -8.10 -4.19 17.97
N LEU A 3 -8.37 -4.48 19.24
CA LEU A 3 -8.51 -5.87 19.73
C LEU A 3 -9.69 -6.61 19.08
N ILE A 4 -10.83 -5.93 18.93
CA ILE A 4 -12.03 -6.48 18.26
C ILE A 4 -11.74 -6.70 16.77
N GLY A 5 -11.05 -5.76 16.13
CA GLY A 5 -10.60 -5.88 14.75
C GLY A 5 -9.66 -7.08 14.54
N LEU A 6 -8.73 -7.33 15.47
CA LEU A 6 -7.84 -8.49 15.41
C LEU A 6 -8.60 -9.81 15.57
N CYS A 7 -9.50 -9.88 16.55
CA CYS A 7 -10.36 -11.06 16.76
C CYS A 7 -11.28 -11.34 15.57
N ALA A 8 -11.70 -10.32 14.82
CA ALA A 8 -12.49 -10.48 13.60
C ALA A 8 -11.63 -10.80 12.36
N ALA A 9 -10.42 -10.24 12.28
CA ALA A 9 -9.52 -10.40 11.15
C ALA A 9 -8.91 -11.81 11.08
N ILE A 10 -8.57 -12.43 12.22
CA ILE A 10 -7.95 -13.76 12.25
C ILE A 10 -8.88 -14.84 11.64
N PRO A 11 -10.16 -14.96 12.05
CA PRO A 11 -11.10 -15.90 11.41
C PRO A 11 -11.30 -15.58 9.93
N GLY A 12 -11.45 -14.30 9.57
CA GLY A 12 -11.62 -13.87 8.19
C GLY A 12 -10.45 -14.27 7.30
N MET A 13 -9.22 -14.05 7.77
CA MET A 13 -7.99 -14.45 7.07
C MET A 13 -7.90 -15.96 6.89
N ILE A 14 -8.22 -16.74 7.94
CA ILE A 14 -8.14 -18.20 7.91
C ILE A 14 -9.17 -18.78 6.93
N ILE A 15 -10.41 -18.27 6.95
CA ILE A 15 -11.50 -18.73 6.09
C ILE A 15 -11.23 -18.32 4.63
N ALA A 16 -10.93 -17.05 4.38
CA ALA A 16 -10.78 -16.52 3.01
C ALA A 16 -9.44 -16.88 2.36
N GLY A 17 -8.38 -17.09 3.14
CA GLY A 17 -7.07 -17.45 2.63
C GLY A 17 -6.93 -18.97 2.45
N PRO A 18 -6.35 -19.69 3.42
CA PRO A 18 -6.03 -21.12 3.25
C PRO A 18 -7.24 -22.01 2.98
N LEU A 19 -8.35 -21.82 3.71
CA LEU A 19 -9.53 -22.69 3.60
C LEU A 19 -10.23 -22.54 2.25
N TRP A 20 -10.57 -21.31 1.87
CA TRP A 20 -11.21 -21.03 0.58
C TRP A 20 -10.27 -21.29 -0.60
N GLY A 21 -8.98 -20.94 -0.48
CA GLY A 21 -7.97 -21.22 -1.49
C GLY A 21 -7.82 -22.72 -1.76
N ASN A 22 -7.73 -23.55 -0.72
CA ASN A 22 -7.68 -25.01 -0.88
C ASN A 22 -8.98 -25.62 -1.43
N PHE A 23 -10.13 -25.00 -1.14
CA PHE A 23 -11.41 -25.46 -1.67
C PHE A 23 -11.52 -25.15 -3.17
N ILE A 24 -11.34 -23.88 -3.56
CA ILE A 24 -11.52 -23.43 -4.95
C ILE A 24 -10.46 -24.05 -5.89
N SER A 25 -9.26 -24.30 -5.38
CA SER A 25 -8.17 -24.98 -6.11
C SER A 25 -8.56 -26.37 -6.62
N ARG A 26 -9.56 -27.03 -6.02
CA ARG A 26 -10.02 -28.36 -6.46
C ARG A 26 -11.11 -28.31 -7.53
N TYR A 27 -11.78 -27.16 -7.71
CA TYR A 27 -12.90 -27.01 -8.64
C TYR A 27 -12.57 -26.16 -9.86
N VAL A 28 -11.54 -25.31 -9.78
CA VAL A 28 -11.13 -24.42 -10.88
C VAL A 28 -9.82 -24.92 -11.47
N GLU A 29 -9.91 -25.65 -12.56
CA GLU A 29 -8.78 -25.80 -13.47
C GLU A 29 -8.57 -24.45 -14.17
N LEU A 30 -7.54 -23.73 -13.75
CA LEU A 30 -7.08 -22.54 -14.46
C LEU A 30 -6.54 -23.00 -15.82
N ARG A 31 -7.39 -22.99 -16.84
CA ARG A 31 -6.98 -23.19 -18.23
C ARG A 31 -6.26 -21.92 -18.67
N ILE A 32 -4.96 -21.90 -18.44
CA ILE A 32 -4.00 -20.89 -18.89
C ILE A 32 -4.19 -20.76 -20.40
N PRO A 33 -4.70 -19.63 -20.94
CA PRO A 33 -4.81 -19.44 -22.38
C PRO A 33 -3.41 -19.59 -23.03
N ASP A 34 -3.30 -20.27 -24.18
CA ASP A 34 -1.99 -20.52 -24.82
C ASP A 34 -1.24 -19.22 -25.23
N ASP A 35 -1.89 -18.06 -25.11
CA ASP A 35 -1.34 -16.72 -25.41
C ASP A 35 -0.67 -16.05 -24.19
N ILE A 36 -0.83 -16.60 -22.98
CA ILE A 36 0.09 -16.29 -21.88
C ILE A 36 1.30 -17.21 -22.04
N THR A 37 2.26 -16.74 -22.84
CA THR A 37 3.65 -17.17 -22.76
C THR A 37 3.96 -17.26 -21.27
N GLU A 38 4.23 -18.47 -20.74
CA GLU A 38 4.65 -18.61 -19.34
C GLU A 38 5.67 -17.52 -19.10
N PRO A 39 5.44 -16.58 -18.16
CA PRO A 39 6.43 -15.55 -17.88
C PRO A 39 7.65 -16.38 -17.55
N HIS A 40 8.65 -16.35 -18.43
CA HIS A 40 9.84 -17.14 -18.24
C HIS A 40 10.35 -16.63 -16.90
N LEU A 41 10.11 -17.42 -15.84
CA LEU A 41 10.75 -17.24 -14.57
C LEU A 41 12.17 -17.65 -14.91
N GLY A 42 12.88 -16.76 -15.62
CA GLY A 42 14.29 -16.88 -15.78
C GLY A 42 14.85 -17.09 -14.40
N GLU A 43 16.01 -17.71 -14.32
CA GLU A 43 16.74 -17.97 -13.08
C GLU A 43 17.17 -16.69 -12.33
N GLY A 44 16.44 -15.58 -12.51
CA GLY A 44 16.48 -14.38 -11.70
C GLY A 44 16.15 -14.72 -10.26
N LYS A 45 17.10 -14.39 -9.39
CA LYS A 45 17.00 -14.54 -7.94
C LYS A 45 15.71 -13.89 -7.43
N MET A 46 14.77 -14.72 -6.99
CA MET A 46 13.58 -14.26 -6.29
C MET A 46 14.01 -13.44 -5.06
N PRO A 47 13.36 -12.30 -4.78
CA PRO A 47 13.65 -11.54 -3.57
C PRO A 47 13.36 -12.43 -2.36
N SER A 48 14.24 -12.40 -1.36
CA SER A 48 14.05 -13.21 -0.17
C SER A 48 12.76 -12.82 0.54
N PHE A 49 12.07 -13.79 1.15
CA PHE A 49 10.84 -13.56 1.90
C PHE A 49 11.00 -12.42 2.93
N GLY A 50 12.14 -12.40 3.65
CA GLY A 50 12.46 -11.35 4.61
C GLY A 50 12.58 -9.95 3.99
N PHE A 51 13.12 -9.83 2.77
CA PHE A 51 13.19 -8.55 2.07
C PHE A 51 11.79 -8.07 1.68
N SER A 52 10.97 -8.92 1.08
CA SER A 52 9.58 -8.59 0.74
C SER A 52 8.77 -8.20 1.98
N LEU A 53 8.91 -8.95 3.08
CA LEU A 53 8.28 -8.63 4.35
C LEU A 53 8.75 -7.28 4.90
N SER A 54 10.06 -7.01 4.86
CA SER A 54 10.63 -5.74 5.31
C SER A 54 10.07 -4.55 4.53
N LEU A 55 9.80 -4.71 3.24
CA LEU A 55 9.29 -3.65 2.37
C LEU A 55 7.86 -3.21 2.75
N ILE A 56 7.05 -4.18 3.16
CA ILE A 56 5.68 -3.94 3.66
C ILE A 56 5.73 -3.39 5.09
N LEU A 57 6.63 -3.92 5.93
CA LEU A 57 6.73 -3.54 7.33
C LEU A 57 7.34 -2.14 7.53
N LEU A 58 8.27 -1.74 6.68
CA LEU A 58 9.00 -0.47 6.77
C LEU A 58 8.08 0.76 6.85
N PRO A 59 7.16 1.02 5.89
CA PRO A 59 6.28 2.18 5.97
C PRO A 59 5.37 2.12 7.20
N LEU A 60 4.90 0.92 7.58
CA LEU A 60 4.06 0.73 8.75
C LEU A 60 4.81 1.09 10.05
N VAL A 61 6.06 0.65 10.17
CA VAL A 61 6.92 0.94 11.32
C VAL A 61 7.24 2.44 11.39
N LEU A 62 7.55 3.08 10.25
CA LEU A 62 7.82 4.52 10.20
C LEU A 62 6.60 5.35 10.67
N VAL A 63 5.40 5.03 10.19
CA VAL A 63 4.17 5.71 10.61
C VAL A 63 3.86 5.43 12.09
N GLY A 64 4.02 4.18 12.53
CA GLY A 64 3.82 3.80 13.94
C GLY A 64 4.80 4.50 14.89
N LEU A 65 6.04 4.73 14.44
CA LEU A 65 7.06 5.48 15.18
C LEU A 65 6.61 6.90 15.49
N LYS A 66 5.98 7.61 14.53
CA LYS A 66 5.35 8.93 14.79
C LYS A 66 4.29 8.83 15.87
N THR A 67 3.41 7.83 15.81
CA THR A 67 2.33 7.67 16.80
C THR A 67 2.88 7.44 18.21
N ILE A 68 3.94 6.65 18.35
CA ILE A 68 4.59 6.40 19.64
C ILE A 68 5.34 7.66 20.09
N ALA A 69 6.14 8.27 19.21
CA ALA A 69 6.93 9.47 19.52
C ALA A 69 6.06 10.65 19.97
N ALA A 70 4.90 10.84 19.33
CA ALA A 70 3.93 11.88 19.72
C ALA A 70 3.38 11.72 21.14
N ARG A 71 3.54 10.53 21.76
CA ARG A 71 3.13 10.29 23.15
C ARG A 71 4.22 10.60 24.18
N PHE A 72 5.49 10.51 23.79
CA PHE A 72 6.63 10.63 24.71
C PHE A 72 7.43 11.93 24.56
N VAL A 73 7.30 12.60 23.40
CA VAL A 73 8.07 13.81 23.09
C VAL A 73 7.14 15.04 23.18
N PRO A 74 7.55 16.13 23.86
CA PRO A 74 6.77 17.36 23.90
C PRO A 74 6.60 17.98 22.51
N GLU A 75 5.37 18.44 22.24
CA GLU A 75 5.03 19.21 21.03
C GLU A 75 5.95 20.44 20.93
N GLY A 76 6.56 20.67 19.76
CA GLY A 76 7.45 21.81 19.49
C GLY A 76 8.94 21.60 19.79
N SER A 77 9.37 20.40 20.20
CA SER A 77 10.80 20.07 20.23
C SER A 77 11.31 19.69 18.83
N THR A 78 12.58 19.98 18.53
CA THR A 78 13.21 19.60 17.25
C THR A 78 13.10 18.09 16.98
N ALA A 79 13.17 17.27 18.03
CA ALA A 79 12.98 15.82 17.91
C ALA A 79 11.57 15.45 17.45
N TYR A 80 10.53 16.14 17.96
CA TYR A 80 9.14 15.93 17.56
C TYR A 80 8.92 16.21 16.07
N GLU A 81 9.47 17.31 15.55
CA GLU A 81 9.38 17.67 14.13
C GLU A 81 10.02 16.62 13.20
N TRP A 82 11.18 16.07 13.59
CA TRP A 82 11.82 14.99 12.84
C TRP A 82 10.98 13.71 12.83
N PHE A 83 10.42 13.31 13.97
CA PHE A 83 9.53 12.16 14.04
C PHE A 83 8.23 12.37 13.26
N GLU A 84 7.70 13.59 13.29
CA GLU A 84 6.51 13.96 12.52
C GLU A 84 6.78 13.88 11.01
N PHE A 85 7.92 14.39 10.55
CA PHE A 85 8.30 14.37 9.14
C PHE A 85 8.54 12.93 8.63
N ILE A 86 9.33 12.14 9.36
CA ILE A 86 9.69 10.77 8.96
C ILE A 86 8.50 9.82 9.03
N GLY A 87 7.66 9.95 10.07
CA GLY A 87 6.48 9.12 10.22
C GLY A 87 5.24 9.68 9.52
N HIS A 88 5.36 10.76 8.75
CA HIS A 88 4.27 11.21 7.88
C HIS A 88 3.99 10.12 6.84
N PRO A 89 2.73 9.70 6.62
CA PRO A 89 2.40 8.62 5.68
C PRO A 89 2.99 8.81 4.28
N PHE A 90 2.93 10.02 3.72
CA PHE A 90 3.56 10.32 2.42
C PHE A 90 5.08 10.10 2.41
N THR A 91 5.80 10.61 3.41
CA THR A 91 7.26 10.42 3.53
C THR A 91 7.61 8.96 3.72
N ALA A 92 6.88 8.25 4.58
CA ALA A 92 7.10 6.82 4.85
C ALA A 92 6.91 5.96 3.59
N ILE A 93 5.85 6.21 2.82
CA ILE A 93 5.58 5.49 1.56
C ILE A 93 6.65 5.85 0.51
N LEU A 94 7.06 7.12 0.43
CA LEU A 94 8.13 7.56 -0.47
C LEU A 94 9.45 6.84 -0.16
N VAL A 95 9.86 6.81 1.11
CA VAL A 95 11.07 6.11 1.56
C VAL A 95 10.96 4.62 1.25
N ALA A 96 9.82 3.99 1.54
CA ALA A 96 9.60 2.58 1.21
C ALA A 96 9.70 2.30 -0.29
N CYS A 97 9.16 3.19 -1.13
CA CYS A 97 9.27 3.11 -2.59
C CYS A 97 10.72 3.24 -3.06
N LEU A 98 11.49 4.18 -2.51
CA LEU A 98 12.92 4.32 -2.83
C LEU A 98 13.72 3.07 -2.42
N VAL A 99 13.45 2.52 -1.24
CA VAL A 99 14.05 1.27 -0.77
C VAL A 99 13.64 0.09 -1.65
N ALA A 100 12.41 0.08 -2.18
CA ALA A 100 11.94 -0.94 -3.13
C ALA A 100 12.72 -0.85 -4.44
N ILE A 101 12.79 0.33 -5.04
CA ILE A 101 13.50 0.56 -6.29
C ILE A 101 14.98 0.20 -6.13
N TYR A 102 15.63 0.67 -5.07
CA TYR A 102 17.03 0.36 -4.82
C TYR A 102 17.25 -1.13 -4.50
N GLY A 103 16.47 -1.69 -3.58
CA GLY A 103 16.68 -3.03 -3.04
C GLY A 103 16.20 -4.17 -3.94
N LEU A 104 15.16 -3.97 -4.77
CA LEU A 104 14.78 -4.93 -5.81
C LEU A 104 15.54 -4.68 -7.10
N ALA A 105 15.47 -3.47 -7.67
CA ALA A 105 15.99 -3.26 -9.02
C ALA A 105 17.51 -3.35 -9.08
N MET A 106 18.23 -2.72 -8.14
CA MET A 106 19.69 -2.73 -8.17
C MET A 106 20.25 -4.09 -7.75
N ARG A 107 19.66 -4.74 -6.73
CA ARG A 107 20.13 -6.05 -6.24
C ARG A 107 19.81 -7.21 -7.18
N GLN A 108 18.79 -7.06 -8.02
CA GLN A 108 18.48 -8.01 -9.10
C GLN A 108 19.18 -7.67 -10.42
N GLY A 109 19.98 -6.60 -10.48
CA GLY A 109 20.72 -6.20 -11.69
C GLY A 109 19.83 -5.71 -12.82
N MET A 110 18.65 -5.18 -12.49
CA MET A 110 17.68 -4.72 -13.49
C MET A 110 18.19 -3.47 -14.22
N PRO A 111 18.12 -3.42 -15.57
CA PRO A 111 18.50 -2.23 -16.31
C PRO A 111 17.55 -1.08 -15.98
N LYS A 112 18.12 0.13 -15.89
CA LYS A 112 17.38 1.38 -15.57
C LYS A 112 16.13 1.59 -16.44
N ASP A 113 16.20 1.21 -17.71
CA ASP A 113 15.12 1.43 -18.67
C ASP A 113 13.89 0.58 -18.31
N LYS A 114 14.12 -0.65 -17.83
CA LYS A 114 13.07 -1.55 -17.34
C LYS A 114 12.46 -1.05 -16.02
N VAL A 115 13.26 -0.44 -15.14
CA VAL A 115 12.73 0.21 -13.92
C VAL A 115 11.80 1.36 -14.28
N MET A 116 12.21 2.21 -15.24
CA MET A 116 11.42 3.32 -15.72
C MET A 116 10.12 2.85 -16.39
N GLU A 117 10.17 1.79 -17.18
CA GLU A 117 9.01 1.15 -17.79
C GLU A 117 8.00 0.68 -16.72
N ILE A 118 8.46 -0.06 -15.69
CA ILE A 118 7.62 -0.52 -14.58
C ILE A 118 6.98 0.66 -13.84
N CYS A 119 7.77 1.68 -13.52
CA CYS A 119 7.26 2.90 -12.90
C CYS A 119 6.20 3.59 -13.77
N GLY A 120 6.42 3.64 -15.09
CA GLY A 120 5.47 4.17 -16.06
C GLY A 120 4.15 3.41 -16.07
N HIS A 121 4.20 2.08 -16.10
CA HIS A 121 2.99 1.24 -16.03
C HIS A 121 2.23 1.41 -14.71
N ALA A 122 2.94 1.60 -13.58
CA ALA A 122 2.31 1.83 -12.29
C ALA A 122 1.56 3.18 -12.19
N LEU A 123 1.97 4.19 -12.99
CA LEU A 123 1.31 5.49 -13.00
C LEU A 123 -0.08 5.46 -13.63
N GLN A 124 -0.34 4.56 -14.58
CA GLN A 124 -1.64 4.46 -15.24
C GLN A 124 -2.81 4.17 -14.26
N PRO A 125 -2.77 3.11 -13.44
CA PRO A 125 -3.81 2.87 -12.44
C PRO A 125 -3.79 3.94 -11.33
N ALA A 126 -2.62 4.43 -10.93
CA ALA A 126 -2.52 5.49 -9.92
C ALA A 126 -3.19 6.79 -10.37
N GLY A 127 -3.06 7.15 -11.65
CA GLY A 127 -3.67 8.33 -12.24
C GLY A 127 -5.20 8.28 -12.22
N ILE A 128 -5.79 7.13 -12.55
CA ILE A 128 -7.24 6.93 -12.46
C ILE A 128 -7.74 7.12 -11.02
N ILE A 129 -7.04 6.53 -10.05
CA ILE A 129 -7.38 6.67 -8.63
C ILE A 129 -7.28 8.14 -8.20
N LEU A 130 -6.22 8.84 -8.60
CA LEU A 130 -6.02 10.27 -8.31
C LEU A 130 -7.15 11.13 -8.89
N LEU A 131 -7.58 10.88 -10.14
CA LEU A 131 -8.68 11.61 -10.78
C LEU A 131 -10.01 11.39 -10.04
N VAL A 132 -10.32 10.14 -9.66
CA VAL A 132 -11.56 9.81 -8.94
C VAL A 132 -11.58 10.44 -7.55
N ILE A 133 -10.47 10.34 -6.80
CA ILE A 133 -10.37 10.96 -5.46
C ILE A 133 -10.43 12.49 -5.57
N GLY A 134 -9.75 13.08 -6.56
CA GLY A 134 -9.78 14.52 -6.82
C GLY A 134 -11.18 15.03 -7.12
N ALA A 135 -11.90 14.36 -8.03
CA ALA A 135 -13.29 14.68 -8.36
C ALA A 135 -14.20 14.56 -7.12
N GLY A 136 -14.07 13.49 -6.34
CA GLY A 136 -14.82 13.31 -5.09
C GLY A 136 -14.52 14.39 -4.05
N GLY A 137 -13.26 14.84 -3.95
CA GLY A 137 -12.84 15.92 -3.05
C GLY A 137 -13.47 17.27 -3.40
N VAL A 138 -13.46 17.65 -4.68
CA VAL A 138 -14.10 18.89 -5.15
C VAL A 138 -15.61 18.81 -5.01
N PHE A 139 -16.23 17.69 -5.38
CA PHE A 139 -17.67 17.48 -5.21
C PHE A 139 -18.09 17.61 -3.74
N LYS A 140 -17.31 17.05 -2.81
CA LYS A 140 -17.51 17.24 -1.37
C LYS A 140 -17.50 18.73 -1.00
N GLN A 141 -16.54 19.52 -1.48
CA GLN A 141 -16.49 20.95 -1.16
C GLN A 141 -17.71 21.70 -1.72
N VAL A 142 -18.15 21.41 -2.94
CA VAL A 142 -19.37 22.00 -3.51
C VAL A 142 -20.61 21.69 -2.66
N LEU A 143 -20.74 20.48 -2.11
CA LEU A 143 -21.85 20.12 -1.20
C LEU A 143 -21.78 20.86 0.15
N VAL A 144 -20.58 21.13 0.65
CA VAL A 144 -20.35 21.90 1.88
C VAL A 144 -20.68 23.37 1.64
N ASP A 145 -20.15 23.96 0.57
CA ASP A 145 -20.30 25.38 0.23
C ASP A 145 -21.73 25.74 -0.18
N SER A 146 -22.45 24.82 -0.82
CA SER A 146 -23.87 25.00 -1.21
C SER A 146 -24.84 24.87 -0.03
N GLY A 147 -24.38 24.50 1.16
CA GLY A 147 -25.24 24.29 2.34
C GLY A 147 -26.17 23.08 2.24
N VAL A 148 -26.03 22.25 1.20
CA VAL A 148 -26.82 21.02 1.00
C VAL A 148 -26.47 19.97 2.05
N GLY A 149 -25.21 19.89 2.50
CA GLY A 149 -24.78 18.95 3.54
C GLY A 149 -25.58 19.05 4.85
N PRO A 150 -25.66 20.23 5.49
CA PRO A 150 -26.47 20.42 6.69
C PRO A 150 -27.99 20.24 6.46
N ALA A 151 -28.49 20.55 5.26
CA ALA A 151 -29.90 20.40 4.92
C ALA A 151 -30.33 18.94 4.81
N LEU A 152 -29.44 18.06 4.33
CA LEU A 152 -29.65 16.61 4.30
C LEU A 152 -29.46 15.95 5.67
N ALA A 153 -28.56 16.48 6.53
CA ALA A 153 -28.30 15.91 7.86
C ALA A 153 -29.39 16.20 8.91
N LYS A 154 -30.27 17.17 8.66
CA LYS A 154 -31.39 17.55 9.55
C LYS A 154 -32.71 16.84 9.24
N ARG A 155 -32.76 16.01 8.21
CA ARG A 155 -33.93 15.19 7.83
C ARG A 155 -33.62 13.72 8.02
#